data_AF-A0A1Y2W066-F1
#
_entry.id   AF-A0A1Y2W066-F1
#
_cell.length_a   1.000
_cell.length_b   1.000
_cell.length_c   1.000
_cell.angle_alpha   90.00
_cell.angle_beta   90.00
_cell.angle_gamma   90.00
#
_symmetry.space_group_name_H-M   'P 1'
#
loop_
_entity.id
_entity.type
_entity.pdbx_description
1 polymer ?
#
loop_
_entity_poly.entity_id
_entity_poly.type
_entity_poly.pdbx_seq_one_letter_code
_entity_poly.pdbx_strand_id
1 'polypeptide(L)'
;MMYLELPNFSVWNSFGANEALAVVQKLESYVGDVKTGEVMPEDVETQIQRALYWHPTAMAQLRASKNIQKGKSEITYILNVVLETLAPLDREMSRLLRDNERLKRENESN
;
A
#
# COMPACT_ATOMS: atom_id res chain seq x y z
N MET A 1 -2.04 0.55 -17.80
CA MET A 1 -2.47 0.45 -16.40
C MET A 1 -1.73 -0.71 -15.76
N MET A 2 -1.01 -0.45 -14.67
CA MET A 2 -0.34 -1.48 -13.87
C MET A 2 -1.32 -1.92 -12.77
N TYR A 3 -1.65 -3.20 -12.71
CA TYR A 3 -2.52 -3.76 -11.67
C TYR A 3 -1.69 -3.98 -10.40
N LEU A 4 -2.15 -3.45 -9.26
CA LEU A 4 -1.59 -3.75 -7.94
C LEU A 4 -2.10 -5.13 -7.49
N GLU A 5 -1.50 -6.19 -8.01
CA GLU A 5 -1.66 -7.55 -7.48
C GLU A 5 -1.00 -7.67 -6.11
N LEU A 6 -1.44 -8.64 -5.27
CA LEU A 6 -0.80 -8.92 -3.99
C LEU A 6 0.70 -9.21 -4.24
N PRO A 7 1.61 -8.33 -3.78
CA PRO A 7 3.03 -8.55 -3.93
C PRO A 7 3.45 -9.71 -3.03
N ASN A 8 4.39 -10.55 -3.49
CA ASN A 8 4.98 -11.55 -2.62
C ASN A 8 5.95 -10.86 -1.64
N PHE A 9 5.54 -10.71 -0.38
CA PHE A 9 6.36 -10.10 0.67
C PHE A 9 7.19 -11.12 1.48
N SER A 10 7.48 -12.28 0.90
CA SER A 10 8.40 -13.27 1.47
C SER A 10 9.85 -12.85 1.24
N VAL A 11 10.46 -12.18 2.22
CA VAL A 11 11.81 -11.62 2.09
C VAL A 11 12.86 -12.58 2.64
N TRP A 12 13.67 -13.14 1.72
CA TRP A 12 14.73 -14.10 2.02
C TRP A 12 16.14 -13.49 2.03
N ASN A 13 16.34 -12.39 1.32
CA ASN A 13 17.63 -11.71 1.11
C ASN A 13 17.43 -10.19 0.88
N SER A 14 18.51 -9.45 0.66
CA SER A 14 18.47 -8.01 0.39
C SER A 14 17.76 -7.64 -0.92
N PHE A 15 17.83 -8.50 -1.94
CA PHE A 15 17.10 -8.31 -3.19
C PHE A 15 15.57 -8.28 -2.93
N GLY A 16 15.02 -9.29 -2.25
CA GLY A 16 13.60 -9.31 -1.91
C GLY A 16 13.17 -8.17 -0.98
N ALA A 17 14.07 -7.70 -0.09
CA ALA A 17 13.81 -6.54 0.75
C ALA A 17 13.67 -5.25 -0.08
N ASN A 18 14.53 -5.07 -1.08
CA ASN A 18 14.47 -3.93 -2.00
C ASN A 18 13.27 -4.00 -2.94
N GLU A 19 12.86 -5.19 -3.39
CA GLU A 19 11.62 -5.36 -4.16
C GLU A 19 10.40 -4.94 -3.33
N ALA A 20 10.32 -5.38 -2.07
CA ALA A 20 9.25 -4.97 -1.16
C ALA A 20 9.22 -3.44 -0.97
N LEU A 21 10.39 -2.82 -0.81
CA LEU A 21 10.52 -1.35 -0.72
C LEU A 21 10.04 -0.65 -1.99
N ALA A 22 10.48 -1.10 -3.16
CA ALA A 22 10.07 -0.52 -4.43
C ALA A 22 8.55 -0.59 -4.65
N VAL A 23 7.91 -1.69 -4.23
CA VAL A 23 6.46 -1.83 -4.32
C VAL A 23 5.74 -0.88 -3.37
N VAL A 24 6.18 -0.80 -2.11
CA VAL A 24 5.54 0.09 -1.12
C VAL A 24 5.72 1.56 -1.47
N GLN A 25 6.89 1.97 -1.98
CA GLN A 25 7.11 3.34 -2.47
C GLN A 25 6.26 3.67 -3.69
N LYS A 26 6.05 2.70 -4.60
CA LYS A 26 5.12 2.88 -5.72
C LYS A 26 3.68 3.07 -5.23
N LEU A 27 3.25 2.30 -4.23
CA LEU A 27 1.93 2.47 -3.64
C LEU A 27 1.80 3.82 -2.94
N GLU A 28 2.80 4.24 -2.16
CA GLU A 28 2.84 5.55 -1.51
C GLU A 28 2.72 6.69 -2.53
N SER A 29 3.53 6.66 -3.59
CA SER A 29 3.43 7.64 -4.68
C SER A 29 2.05 7.62 -5.33
N TYR A 30 1.54 6.43 -5.64
CA TYR A 30 0.23 6.28 -6.28
C TYR A 30 -0.91 6.82 -5.43
N VAL A 31 -0.89 6.56 -4.12
CA VAL A 31 -1.86 7.09 -3.15
C VAL A 31 -1.72 8.62 -3.03
N GLY A 32 -0.50 9.14 -3.01
CA GLY A 32 -0.22 10.57 -2.98
C GLY A 32 -0.68 11.34 -4.23
N ASP A 33 -0.71 10.68 -5.39
CA ASP A 33 -1.16 11.26 -6.66
C ASP A 33 -2.69 11.32 -6.81
N VAL A 34 -3.44 10.71 -5.89
CA VAL A 34 -4.91 10.74 -5.91
C VAL A 34 -5.41 12.15 -5.61
N LYS A 35 -6.06 12.78 -6.60
CA LYS A 35 -6.69 14.09 -6.44
C LYS A 35 -7.82 14.04 -5.42
N THR A 36 -7.70 14.85 -4.38
CA THR A 36 -8.76 15.03 -3.38
C THR A 36 -9.76 16.08 -3.85
N GLY A 37 -11.06 15.86 -3.59
CA GLY A 37 -12.13 16.84 -3.90
C GLY A 37 -12.81 16.65 -5.26
N GLU A 38 -12.37 15.69 -6.06
CA GLU A 38 -13.03 15.24 -7.29
C GLU A 38 -13.42 13.76 -7.14
N VAL A 39 -14.43 13.31 -7.89
CA VAL A 39 -14.75 11.88 -7.95
C VAL A 39 -13.57 11.13 -8.57
N MET A 40 -13.10 10.14 -7.84
CA MET A 40 -12.00 9.29 -8.24
C MET A 40 -12.40 8.46 -9.46
N PRO A 41 -11.50 8.30 -10.46
CA PRO A 41 -11.71 7.35 -11.55
C PRO A 41 -11.91 5.91 -11.03
N GLU A 42 -12.81 5.16 -11.66
CA GLU A 42 -13.18 3.79 -11.23
C GLU A 42 -11.97 2.83 -11.18
N ASP A 43 -11.03 2.97 -12.12
CA ASP A 43 -9.81 2.18 -12.14
C ASP A 43 -8.94 2.47 -10.92
N VAL A 44 -8.80 3.73 -10.55
CA VAL A 44 -8.02 4.17 -9.37
C VAL A 44 -8.68 3.67 -8.09
N GLU A 45 -9.99 3.80 -7.98
CA GLU A 45 -10.76 3.29 -6.84
C GLU A 45 -10.57 1.78 -6.67
N THR A 46 -10.67 1.03 -7.77
CA THR A 46 -10.46 -0.42 -7.78
C THR A 46 -9.05 -0.77 -7.30
N GLN A 47 -8.02 -0.02 -7.70
CA GLN A 47 -6.65 -0.27 -7.22
C GLN A 47 -6.51 -0.01 -5.72
N ILE A 48 -7.08 1.08 -5.21
CA ILE A 48 -7.02 1.41 -3.77
C ILE A 48 -7.76 0.35 -2.94
N GLN A 49 -8.94 -0.09 -3.39
CA GLN A 49 -9.69 -1.17 -2.72
C GLN A 49 -8.90 -2.48 -2.69
N ARG A 50 -8.23 -2.84 -3.79
CA ARG A 50 -7.35 -4.02 -3.84
C ARG A 50 -6.16 -3.87 -2.89
N ALA A 51 -5.52 -2.71 -2.89
CA ALA A 51 -4.40 -2.42 -2.00
C ALA A 51 -4.79 -2.54 -0.52
N LEU A 52 -5.95 -1.99 -0.14
CA LEU A 52 -6.52 -2.20 1.20
C LEU A 52 -6.82 -3.66 1.51
N TYR A 53 -7.35 -4.41 0.53
CA TYR A 53 -7.67 -5.82 0.73
C TYR A 53 -6.44 -6.65 1.08
N TRP A 54 -5.32 -6.45 0.39
CA TRP A 54 -4.10 -7.23 0.63
C TRP A 54 -3.18 -6.67 1.70
N HIS A 55 -3.37 -5.41 2.13
CA HIS A 55 -2.52 -4.72 3.12
C HIS A 55 -2.29 -5.51 4.42
N PRO A 56 -3.32 -6.08 5.09
CA PRO A 56 -3.10 -6.84 6.33
C PRO A 56 -2.18 -8.04 6.14
N THR A 57 -2.34 -8.75 5.01
CA THR A 57 -1.51 -9.90 4.64
C THR A 57 -0.06 -9.48 4.38
N ALA A 58 0.14 -8.39 3.64
CA ALA A 58 1.47 -7.82 3.40
C ALA A 58 2.19 -7.44 4.71
N MET A 59 1.49 -6.74 5.62
CA MET A 59 2.03 -6.37 6.93
C MET A 59 2.42 -7.60 7.76
N ALA A 60 1.60 -8.66 7.73
CA ALA A 60 1.91 -9.90 8.43
C ALA A 60 3.16 -10.60 7.84
N GLN A 61 3.25 -10.72 6.52
CA GLN A 61 4.39 -11.33 5.82
C GLN A 61 5.70 -10.56 6.04
N LEU A 62 5.65 -9.23 5.99
CA LEU A 62 6.82 -8.37 6.25
C LEU A 62 7.31 -8.48 7.69
N ARG A 63 6.40 -8.50 8.66
CA ARG A 63 6.74 -8.72 10.08
C ARG A 63 7.35 -10.10 10.32
N ALA A 64 6.78 -11.14 9.71
CA ALA A 64 7.33 -12.49 9.77
C ALA A 64 8.73 -12.55 9.16
N SER A 65 8.91 -11.99 7.96
CA SER A 65 10.20 -11.91 7.29
C SER A 65 11.23 -11.15 8.14
N LYS A 66 10.86 -10.02 8.74
CA LYS A 66 11.74 -9.27 9.65
C LYS A 66 12.20 -10.12 10.84
N ASN A 67 11.32 -10.93 11.41
CA ASN A 67 11.67 -11.82 12.52
C ASN A 67 12.63 -12.94 12.07
N ILE A 68 12.44 -13.50 10.88
CA ILE A 68 13.33 -14.53 10.30
C ILE A 68 14.72 -13.95 10.02
N GLN A 69 14.80 -12.71 9.55
CA GLN A 69 16.06 -12.04 9.17
C GLN A 69 16.74 -11.33 10.36
N LYS A 70 16.26 -11.54 11.59
CA LYS A 70 16.79 -10.91 12.81
C LYS A 70 18.29 -11.22 12.94
N GLY A 71 19.11 -10.16 12.88
CA GLY A 71 20.58 -10.24 12.90
C GLY A 71 21.25 -9.85 11.60
N LYS A 72 20.51 -9.77 10.48
CA LYS A 72 20.97 -9.17 9.22
C LYS A 72 20.58 -7.69 9.21
N SER A 73 21.50 -6.82 9.63
CA SER A 73 21.26 -5.39 9.88
C SER A 73 20.66 -4.68 8.67
N GLU A 74 21.22 -4.88 7.47
CA GLU A 74 20.76 -4.27 6.23
C GLU A 74 19.32 -4.67 5.89
N ILE A 75 19.02 -5.97 5.86
CA ILE A 75 17.68 -6.47 5.52
C ILE A 75 16.65 -6.00 6.56
N THR A 76 17.01 -6.05 7.84
CA THR A 76 16.15 -5.61 8.93
C THR A 76 15.86 -4.11 8.85
N TYR A 77 16.87 -3.31 8.48
CA TYR A 77 16.71 -1.87 8.25
C TYR A 77 15.72 -1.60 7.12
N ILE A 78 15.91 -2.23 5.95
CA ILE A 78 14.99 -2.06 4.81
C ILE A 78 13.57 -2.47 5.21
N LEU A 79 13.39 -3.63 5.84
CA LEU A 79 12.07 -4.09 6.29
C LEU A 79 11.40 -3.14 7.31
N ASN A 80 12.16 -2.44 8.15
CA ASN A 80 11.61 -1.40 9.01
C ASN A 80 11.06 -0.23 8.19
N VAL A 81 11.84 0.27 7.22
CA VAL A 81 11.39 1.34 6.32
C VAL A 81 10.12 0.91 5.58
N VAL A 82 10.08 -0.30 5.02
CA VAL A 82 8.89 -0.83 4.33
C VAL A 82 7.67 -0.84 5.25
N LEU A 83 7.81 -1.33 6.47
CA LEU A 83 6.71 -1.38 7.45
C LEU A 83 6.25 0.02 7.88
N GLU A 84 7.18 0.95 8.07
CA GLU A 84 6.92 2.33 8.46
C GLU A 84 6.20 3.10 7.34
N THR A 85 6.58 2.89 6.08
CA THR A 85 5.89 3.49 4.92
C THR A 85 4.52 2.84 4.68
N LEU A 86 4.39 1.53 4.81
CA LEU A 86 3.14 0.83 4.51
C LEU A 86 2.06 1.05 5.58
N ALA A 87 2.44 1.18 6.85
CA ALA A 87 1.52 1.34 7.97
C ALA A 87 0.51 2.50 7.84
N PRO A 88 0.91 3.75 7.50
CA PRO A 88 -0.03 4.86 7.37
C PRO A 88 -0.97 4.74 6.16
N LEU A 89 -0.57 4.03 5.10
CA LEU A 89 -1.32 3.96 3.85
C LEU A 89 -2.70 3.32 4.00
N ASP A 90 -2.88 2.39 4.94
CA ASP A 90 -4.22 1.81 5.23
C ASP A 90 -5.25 2.89 5.61
N ARG A 91 -4.86 3.80 6.50
CA ARG A 91 -5.74 4.88 6.94
C ARG A 91 -6.00 5.88 5.82
N GLU A 92 -4.97 6.18 5.03
CA GLU A 92 -5.06 7.14 3.94
C GLU A 92 -5.93 6.63 2.79
N MET A 93 -5.68 5.40 2.33
CA MET A 93 -6.51 4.73 1.32
C MET A 93 -7.96 4.62 1.77
N SER A 94 -8.20 4.25 3.03
CA SER A 94 -9.56 4.19 3.60
C SER A 94 -10.24 5.56 3.64
N ARG A 95 -9.48 6.64 3.88
CA ARG A 95 -10.00 8.01 3.83
C ARG A 95 -10.39 8.38 2.40
N LEU A 96 -9.50 8.13 1.44
CA LEU A 96 -9.75 8.44 0.02
C LEU A 96 -11.01 7.76 -0.51
N LEU A 97 -11.24 6.49 -0.17
CA LEU A 97 -12.46 5.78 -0.58
C LEU A 97 -13.72 6.38 0.05
N ARG A 98 -13.69 6.74 1.34
CA ARG A 98 -14.84 7.39 1.99
C ARG A 98 -15.15 8.76 1.38
N ASP A 99 -14.12 9.55 1.10
CA ASP A 99 -14.27 10.86 0.47
C ASP A 99 -14.83 10.73 -0.95
N ASN A 100 -14.36 9.75 -1.72
CA ASN A 100 -14.89 9.44 -3.04
C ASN A 100 -16.38 9.05 -3.00
N GLU A 101 -16.76 8.15 -2.09
CA GLU A 101 -18.16 7.73 -1.92
C GLU A 101 -19.06 8.91 -1.52
N ARG A 102 -18.56 9.84 -0.70
CA ARG A 102 -19.28 11.08 -0.37
C ARG A 102 -19.49 11.93 -1.63
N LEU A 103 -18.44 12.17 -2.43
CA LEU A 103 -18.51 12.99 -3.64
C LEU A 103 -19.44 12.41 -4.70
N LYS A 104 -19.45 11.08 -4.89
CA LYS A 104 -20.40 10.42 -5.80
C LYS A 104 -21.85 10.70 -5.40
N ARG A 105 -22.19 10.55 -4.12
CA ARG A 105 -23.55 10.81 -3.61
C ARG A 105 -23.95 12.27 -3.77
N GLU A 106 -23.01 13.19 -3.54
CA GLU A 106 -23.24 14.63 -3.75
C GLU A 106 -23.53 14.95 -5.22
N ASN A 107 -22.85 14.29 -6.17
CA ASN A 107 -23.10 14.45 -7.60
C ASN A 107 -24.39 13.79 -8.08
N GLU A 108 -24.82 12.67 -7.48
CA GLU A 108 -26.10 12.01 -7.80
C GLU A 108 -27.32 12.78 -7.25
N SER A 109 -27.12 13.64 -6.25
CA SER A 109 -28.19 14.41 -5.60
C SER A 109 -28.42 15.81 -6.20
N ASN A 110 -27.59 16.21 -7.17
CA ASN A 110 -27.67 17.49 -7.89
C ASN A 110 -28.12 17.28 -9.34
#